data_AF-A0A5B7IEE8-F1
#
_entry.id   AF-A0A5B7IEE8-F1
#
_cell.length_a   1.000
_cell.length_b   1.000
_cell.length_c   1.000
_cell.angle_alpha   90.00
_cell.angle_beta   90.00
_cell.angle_gamma   90.00
#
_symmetry.space_group_name_H-M   'P 1'
#
loop_
_entity.id
_entity.type
_entity.pdbx_description
1 polymer ?
#
loop_
_entity_poly.entity_id
_entity_poly.type
_entity_poly.pdbx_seq_one_letter_code
_entity_poly.pdbx_strand_id
1 'polypeptide(L)' 'MNGRLLDDVSERLRPHLVTNRLTINHLTRSHLQANLVCEASNSNNSLPVKSDIRIEMNCECLYWC' A
#
# COMPACT_ATOMS: atom_id res chain seq x y z
N MET A 1 8.52 13.95 -0.02
CA MET A 1 7.65 12.80 -0.39
C MET A 1 6.64 12.61 0.73
N ASN A 2 5.49 13.28 0.67
CA ASN A 2 4.44 13.13 1.67
C ASN A 2 3.37 12.21 1.10
N GLY A 3 3.48 10.91 1.38
CA GLY A 3 2.37 9.97 1.17
C GLY A 3 1.30 10.18 2.23
N ARG A 4 0.03 10.01 1.88
CA ARG A 4 -1.07 10.01 2.85
C ARG A 4 -1.10 8.65 3.54
N LEU A 5 -1.12 8.62 4.87
CA LEU A 5 -1.36 7.39 5.63
C LEU A 5 -2.74 6.85 5.26
N LEU A 6 -2.79 5.61 4.76
CA LEU A 6 -4.02 4.97 4.32
C LEU A 6 -4.57 4.00 5.37
N ASP A 7 -3.69 3.39 6.15
CA ASP A 7 -4.01 2.42 7.19
C ASP A 7 -2.89 2.38 8.23
N ASP A 8 -3.26 2.44 9.51
CA ASP A 8 -2.36 2.31 10.67
C ASP A 8 -2.66 1.06 11.50
N VAL A 9 -3.63 0.24 11.08
CA VAL A 9 -4.01 -0.98 11.78
C VAL A 9 -3.01 -2.08 11.45
N SER A 10 -2.51 -2.74 12.50
CA SER A 10 -1.63 -3.90 12.36
C SER A 10 -2.17 -5.07 13.17
N GLU A 11 -2.06 -6.26 12.58
CA GLU A 11 -2.52 -7.50 13.19
C GLU A 11 -1.33 -8.31 13.68
N ARG A 12 -1.38 -8.78 14.93
CA ARG A 12 -0.36 -9.66 15.50
C ARG A 12 -0.71 -11.11 15.22
N LEU A 13 -0.03 -11.73 14.26
CA LEU A 13 -0.27 -13.12 13.87
C LEU A 13 0.44 -14.12 14.80
N ARG A 14 1.66 -13.80 15.26
CA ARG A 14 2.49 -14.66 16.12
C ARG A 14 3.35 -13.81 17.06
N PRO A 15 4.00 -14.39 18.10
CA PRO A 15 5.02 -13.69 18.85
C PRO A 15 6.09 -13.12 17.89
N HIS A 16 6.35 -11.82 17.97
CA HIS A 16 7.37 -11.12 17.17
C HIS A 16 7.06 -11.01 15.67
N LEU A 17 5.84 -11.34 15.23
CA LEU A 17 5.39 -11.15 13.85
C LEU A 17 4.11 -10.32 13.81
N VAL A 18 4.20 -9.18 13.13
CA VAL A 18 3.11 -8.24 12.90
C VAL A 18 2.89 -8.13 11.39
N THR A 19 1.63 -8.05 10.98
CA THR A 19 1.24 -7.88 9.58
C THR A 19 0.34 -6.66 9.45
N ASN A 20 0.67 -5.78 8.50
CA ASN A 20 -0.20 -4.70 8.08
C ASN A 20 -0.87 -5.13 6.76
N ARG A 21 -2.19 -4.99 6.66
CA ARG A 21 -2.96 -5.47 5.51
C ARG A 21 -3.93 -4.40 5.00
N LEU A 22 -3.47 -3.60 4.05
CA LEU A 22 -4.32 -2.70 3.29
C LEU A 22 -5.15 -3.49 2.26
N THR A 23 -6.48 -3.44 2.39
CA THR A 23 -7.42 -4.01 1.41
C THR A 23 -8.19 -2.89 0.71
N ILE A 24 -8.10 -2.80 -0.62
CA ILE A 24 -8.85 -1.83 -1.44
C ILE A 24 -9.93 -2.58 -2.21
N ASN A 25 -11.18 -2.52 -1.74
CA ASN A 25 -12.27 -3.31 -2.31
C ASN A 25 -12.71 -2.85 -3.71
N HIS A 26 -12.63 -1.54 -3.99
CA HIS A 26 -13.06 -0.96 -5.26
C HIS A 26 -11.97 -0.07 -5.85
N LEU A 27 -11.25 -0.61 -6.84
CA LEU A 27 -10.28 0.17 -7.60
C LEU A 27 -11.01 1.16 -8.51
N THR A 28 -10.88 2.45 -8.19
CA THR A 28 -11.27 3.56 -9.06
C THR A 28 -10.06 4.14 -9.81
N ARG A 29 -10.34 4.99 -10.82
CA ARG A 29 -9.31 5.67 -11.62
C ARG A 29 -8.32 6.51 -10.78
N SER A 30 -8.70 6.98 -9.59
CA SER A 30 -7.78 7.71 -8.71
C SER A 30 -6.64 6.84 -8.16
N HIS A 31 -6.76 5.51 -8.21
CA HIS A 31 -5.69 4.59 -7.85
C HIS A 31 -4.77 4.24 -9.02
N LEU A 32 -5.08 4.70 -10.24
CA LEU A 32 -4.25 4.43 -11.42
C LEU A 32 -2.86 5.01 -11.19
N GLN A 33 -1.81 4.19 -11.36
CA GLN A 33 -0.42 4.57 -11.13
C GLN A 33 -0.13 5.02 -9.68
N ALA A 34 -1.03 4.75 -8.74
CA ALA A 34 -0.77 4.99 -7.33
C ALA A 34 0.41 4.10 -6.88
N ASN A 35 1.35 4.71 -6.16
CA ASN A 35 2.42 4.01 -5.49
C ASN A 35 2.05 3.82 -4.02
N LEU A 36 1.84 2.57 -3.60
CA LEU A 36 1.54 2.20 -2.23
C LEU A 36 2.83 1.79 -1.54
N VAL A 37 3.07 2.35 -0.35
CA VAL A 37 4.26 2.04 0.45
C VAL A 37 3.81 1.44 1.77
N CYS A 38 4.29 0.24 2.06
CA CYS A 38 4.22 -0.36 3.38
C CYS A 38 5.51 -0.03 4.13
N GLU A 39 5.38 0.58 5.31
CA GLU A 39 6.51 0.99 6.14
C GLU A 39 6.40 0.33 7.52
N ALA A 40 7.48 -0.30 7.97
CA ALA A 40 7.59 -0.93 9.28
C ALA A 40 8.75 -0.31 10.07
N SER A 41 8.45 0.12 11.30
CA SER A 41 9.44 0.64 12.24
C SER A 41 9.28 -0.02 13.61
N ASN A 42 10.36 -0.64 14.09
CA ASN A 42 10.41 -1.30 15.39
C ASN A 42 11.16 -0.48 16.45
N SER A 43 11.81 0.61 16.04
CA SER A 43 12.52 1.52 16.94
C SER A 43 12.73 2.89 16.29
N ASN A 44 12.88 3.94 17.11
CA ASN A 44 13.18 5.29 16.61
C ASN A 44 14.65 5.49 16.20
N ASN A 45 15.51 4.48 16.39
CA ASN A 45 16.96 4.59 16.21
C ASN A 45 17.45 3.98 14.88
N SER A 46 16.55 3.42 14.08
CA SER A 46 16.86 2.80 12.79
C SER A 46 15.94 3.34 11.71
N LEU A 47 16.43 3.40 10.47
CA LEU A 47 15.57 3.72 9.34
C LEU A 47 14.46 2.66 9.20
N PRO A 48 13.20 3.07 8.96
CA PRO A 48 12.11 2.13 8.72
C PRO A 48 12.36 1.28 7.47
N VAL A 49 11.93 0.02 7.53
CA VAL A 49 11.94 -0.87 6.37
C VAL A 49 10.73 -0.52 5.50
N LYS A 50 10.95 -0.41 4.18
CA LYS A 50 9.91 -0.02 3.21
C LYS A 50 9.80 -1.03 2.09
N SER A 51 8.57 -1.26 1.64
CA SER A 51 8.26 -2.01 0.42
C SER A 51 7.22 -1.22 -0.38
N ASP A 52 7.45 -1.11 -1.69
CA ASP A 52 6.60 -0.36 -2.62
C ASP A 52 5.87 -1.29 -3.60
N ILE A 53 4.63 -0.92 -3.92
CA ILE A 53 3.80 -1.58 -4.92
C ILE A 53 3.14 -0.50 -5.76
N ARG A 54 3.29 -0.59 -7.09
CA ARG A 54 2.61 0.28 -8.04
C ARG A 54 1.37 -0.42 -8.58
N ILE A 55 0.22 0.26 -8.51
CA ILE A 55 -1.01 -0.23 -9.15
C ILE A 55 -0.97 0.14 -10.64
N GLU A 56 -0.90 -0.89 -11.48
CA GLU A 56 -1.07 -0.79 -12.92
C GLU A 56 -2.45 -1.33 -13.30
N MET A 57 -3.32 -0.46 -13.81
CA MET A 57 -4.60 -0.88 -14.39
C MET A 57 -4.52 -0.79 -15.90
N ASN A 58 -4.71 -1.93 -16.58
CA ASN A 58 -4.93 -1.96 -18.01
C ASN A 58 -6.36 -1.49 -18.29
N CYS A 59 -6.50 -0.19 -18.54
CA CYS A 59 -7.74 0.37 -19.07
C CYS A 59 -7.78 0.12 -20.58
N GLU A 60 -8.16 -1.09 -21.00
CA GLU A 60 -8.50 -1.31 -22.40
C GLU A 60 -9.72 -0.45 -22.75
N CYS A 61 -9.56 0.42 -23.75
CA CYS A 61 -10.64 1.26 -24.22
C CYS A 61 -11.62 0.36 -24.98
N LEU A 62 -12.76 0.02 -24.36
CA LEU A 62 -13.73 -0.94 -24.91
C LEU A 62 -14.62 -0.40 -26.04
N TYR A 63 -14.32 0.78 -26.61
CA TYR A 63 -15.10 1.34 -27.70
C TYR A 63 -14.22 1.77 -28.87
N TRP A 64 -14.53 1.17 -30.02
CA TRP A 64 -14.04 1.53 -31.35
C TRP A 64 -14.52 2.94 -31.71
N CYS A 65 -13.62 3.78 -32.22
CA CYS A 65 -13.97 5.01 -32.93
C CYS A 65 -14.46 4.69 -34.35
#